data_AF-A0A7S4BQT0-F1
#
_entry.id   AF-A0A7S4BQT0-F1
#
_cell.length_a   1.000
_cell.length_b   1.000
_cell.length_c   1.000
_cell.angle_alpha   90.00
_cell.angle_beta   90.00
_cell.angle_gamma   90.00
#
_symmetry.space_group_name_H-M   'P 1'
#
loop_
_entity.id
_entity.type
_entity.pdbx_description
1 polymer ?
#
loop_
_entity_poly.entity_id
_entity_poly.type
_entity_poly.pdbx_seq_one_letter_code
_entity_poly.pdbx_strand_id
1 'polypeptide(L)'
;PLGAPLDSMATGEDVGVSKVFAELLSTEKTYVDDLRVLCDSFLAPVRSSGLITKEQETTIFSNCQTLQRINEELLRALELSEAENADHCECTAAAFATLSPYLRAYSTYCANFVQATELLEFLRHRNQALDALLKGAEAEAGQTTGSMLIKPVQRLCKYPLLLRDLVAKLPDGPQREAISHALDDIRTVAEQVNERVRDAEGRARLLALAEMLDRQDLVVPARSLLSEVDLEASRMHGMHASMSGKSSTRVFSFLCRSSSLSTR
;
A
#
# COMPACT_ATOMS: atom_id res chain seq x y z
N PRO A 1 -40.31 22.12 42.57
CA PRO A 1 -39.28 22.81 41.75
C PRO A 1 -38.55 21.76 40.90
N LEU A 2 -39.01 21.62 39.67
CA LEU A 2 -38.51 20.68 38.66
C LEU A 2 -37.09 21.08 38.25
N GLY A 3 -36.14 20.16 38.40
CA GLY A 3 -34.83 20.26 37.77
C GLY A 3 -34.98 20.04 36.27
N ALA A 4 -34.65 21.07 35.49
CA ALA A 4 -34.51 20.98 34.04
C ALA A 4 -33.07 20.58 33.67
N PRO A 5 -32.86 19.94 32.51
CA PRO A 5 -31.68 19.14 32.21
C PRO A 5 -30.50 19.99 31.76
N LEU A 6 -29.29 19.48 32.05
CA LEU A 6 -28.03 19.92 31.45
C LEU A 6 -28.02 19.50 29.98
N ASP A 7 -28.63 20.31 29.11
CA ASP A 7 -28.29 20.28 27.68
C ASP A 7 -26.94 21.00 27.53
N SER A 8 -25.86 20.22 27.59
CA SER A 8 -24.55 20.69 27.16
C SER A 8 -24.60 20.89 25.65
N MET A 9 -24.68 22.15 25.22
CA MET A 9 -24.49 22.50 23.81
C MET A 9 -23.11 22.00 23.37
N ALA A 10 -23.07 20.91 22.62
CA ALA A 10 -21.86 20.45 21.95
C ALA A 10 -21.31 21.60 21.12
N THR A 11 -20.14 22.11 21.49
CA THR A 11 -19.46 23.19 20.75
C THR A 11 -19.23 22.74 19.30
N GLY A 12 -19.21 23.67 18.34
CA GLY A 12 -19.01 23.31 16.92
C GLY A 12 -17.70 22.56 16.62
N GLU A 13 -16.72 22.61 17.53
CA GLU A 13 -15.48 21.83 17.51
C GLU A 13 -15.71 20.34 17.78
N ASP A 14 -16.55 20.01 18.77
CA ASP A 14 -16.94 18.65 19.16
C ASP A 14 -17.72 17.92 18.04
N VAL A 15 -18.56 18.68 17.33
CA VAL A 15 -19.28 18.20 16.13
C VAL A 15 -18.31 17.88 14.97
N GLY A 16 -17.18 18.60 14.88
CA GLY A 16 -16.17 18.37 13.85
C GLY A 16 -15.39 17.08 14.07
N VAL A 17 -14.93 16.85 15.30
CA VAL A 17 -14.20 15.62 15.70
C VAL A 17 -15.09 14.39 15.54
N SER A 18 -16.33 14.47 16.01
CA SER A 18 -17.32 13.38 15.90
C SER A 18 -17.57 12.95 14.46
N LYS A 19 -17.60 13.89 13.50
CA LYS A 19 -17.78 13.57 12.08
C LYS A 19 -16.60 12.81 11.48
N VAL A 20 -15.37 13.22 11.78
CA VAL A 20 -14.16 12.55 11.27
C VAL A 20 -14.03 11.16 11.89
N PHE A 21 -14.36 11.00 13.17
CA PHE A 21 -14.42 9.68 13.81
C PHE A 21 -15.48 8.77 13.16
N ALA A 22 -16.69 9.28 12.94
CA ALA A 22 -17.73 8.53 12.25
C ALA A 22 -17.32 8.14 10.82
N GLU A 23 -16.61 9.00 10.10
CA GLU A 23 -16.03 8.68 8.79
C GLU A 23 -14.97 7.58 8.90
N LEU A 24 -14.03 7.68 9.85
CA LEU A 24 -13.01 6.66 10.09
C LEU A 24 -13.66 5.29 10.33
N LEU A 25 -14.62 5.23 11.26
CA LEU A 25 -15.31 3.99 11.64
C LEU A 25 -16.14 3.41 10.49
N SER A 26 -16.97 4.24 9.84
CA SER A 26 -17.81 3.82 8.72
C SER A 26 -16.99 3.30 7.54
N THR A 27 -15.89 4.00 7.21
CA THR A 27 -15.00 3.58 6.12
C THR A 27 -14.14 2.38 6.50
N GLU A 28 -13.81 2.18 7.78
CA GLU A 28 -13.13 0.97 8.26
C GLU A 28 -14.03 -0.25 8.16
N LYS A 29 -15.29 -0.12 8.58
CA LYS A 29 -16.29 -1.18 8.43
C LYS A 29 -16.44 -1.61 6.97
N THR A 30 -16.61 -0.64 6.09
CA THR A 30 -16.69 -0.88 4.63
C THR A 30 -15.45 -1.60 4.12
N TYR A 31 -14.26 -1.18 4.57
CA TYR A 31 -13.01 -1.79 4.14
C TYR A 31 -12.81 -3.23 4.64
N VAL A 32 -13.18 -3.50 5.90
CA VAL A 32 -13.16 -4.86 6.45
C VAL A 32 -14.14 -5.77 5.71
N ASP A 33 -15.33 -5.27 5.36
CA ASP A 33 -16.29 -6.01 4.55
C ASP A 33 -15.77 -6.26 3.13
N ASP A 34 -15.12 -5.27 2.51
CA ASP A 34 -14.42 -5.47 1.23
C ASP A 34 -13.31 -6.54 1.33
N LEU A 35 -12.54 -6.57 2.42
CA LEU A 35 -11.52 -7.60 2.64
C LEU A 35 -12.14 -9.00 2.83
N ARG A 36 -13.29 -9.10 3.51
CA ARG A 36 -14.06 -10.34 3.61
C ARG A 36 -14.52 -10.82 2.24
N VAL A 37 -15.11 -9.93 1.44
CA VAL A 37 -15.52 -10.26 0.07
C VAL A 37 -14.31 -10.71 -0.77
N LEU A 38 -13.17 -10.01 -0.69
CA LEU A 38 -11.93 -10.43 -1.36
C LEU A 38 -11.49 -11.85 -0.96
N CYS A 39 -11.60 -12.21 0.31
CA CYS A 39 -11.21 -13.52 0.81
C CYS A 39 -12.23 -14.62 0.47
N ASP A 40 -13.52 -14.34 0.62
CA ASP A 40 -14.59 -15.34 0.57
C ASP A 40 -15.18 -15.51 -0.82
N SER A 41 -15.31 -14.41 -1.58
CA SER A 41 -15.93 -14.42 -2.92
C SER A 41 -14.91 -14.52 -4.04
N PHE A 42 -13.63 -14.14 -3.83
CA PHE A 42 -12.59 -14.22 -4.85
C PHE A 42 -11.54 -15.28 -4.55
N LEU A 43 -10.85 -15.17 -3.41
CA LEU A 43 -9.76 -16.10 -3.06
C LEU A 43 -10.28 -17.52 -2.84
N ALA A 44 -11.30 -17.73 -2.02
CA ALA A 44 -11.77 -19.07 -1.67
C ALA A 44 -12.29 -19.87 -2.89
N PRO A 45 -13.07 -19.29 -3.83
CA PRO A 45 -13.48 -19.99 -5.06
C PRO A 45 -12.30 -20.29 -5.98
N VAL A 46 -11.35 -19.36 -6.15
CA VAL A 46 -10.15 -19.61 -6.97
C VAL A 46 -9.32 -20.76 -6.37
N ARG A 47 -9.11 -20.75 -5.05
CA ARG A 47 -8.40 -21.80 -4.31
C ARG A 47 -9.07 -23.16 -4.42
N SER A 48 -10.39 -23.23 -4.30
CA SER A 48 -11.15 -24.50 -4.35
C SER A 48 -11.31 -25.04 -5.76
N SER A 49 -11.25 -24.17 -6.78
CA SER A 49 -11.40 -24.57 -8.19
C SER A 49 -10.24 -25.41 -8.73
N GLY A 50 -9.03 -25.28 -8.15
CA GLY A 50 -7.82 -25.91 -8.68
C GLY A 50 -7.39 -25.39 -10.06
N LEU A 51 -7.92 -24.25 -10.52
CA LEU A 51 -7.64 -23.67 -11.85
C LEU A 51 -6.27 -23.00 -11.96
N ILE A 52 -5.64 -22.69 -10.82
CA ILE A 52 -4.31 -22.10 -10.73
C ILE A 52 -3.47 -22.85 -9.69
N THR A 53 -2.15 -22.73 -9.77
CA THR A 53 -1.26 -23.31 -8.77
C THR A 53 -1.31 -22.53 -7.47
N LYS A 54 -0.92 -23.17 -6.36
CA LYS A 54 -0.80 -22.51 -5.06
C LYS A 54 0.16 -21.31 -5.09
N GLU A 55 1.21 -21.40 -5.90
CA GLU A 55 2.15 -20.29 -6.09
C GLU A 55 1.47 -19.11 -6.80
N GLN A 56 0.74 -19.35 -7.88
CA GLN A 56 -0.03 -18.31 -8.58
C GLN A 56 -1.09 -17.67 -7.68
N GLU A 57 -1.80 -18.48 -6.89
CA GLU A 57 -2.76 -17.99 -5.88
C GLU A 57 -2.07 -17.08 -4.86
N THR A 58 -0.93 -17.53 -4.32
CA THR A 58 -0.14 -16.76 -3.35
C THR A 58 0.36 -15.46 -3.96
N THR A 59 0.75 -15.45 -5.24
CA THR A 59 1.15 -14.23 -5.94
C THR A 59 -0.03 -13.30 -6.19
N ILE A 60 -1.22 -13.78 -6.54
CA ILE A 60 -2.38 -12.90 -6.83
C ILE A 60 -2.94 -12.29 -5.54
N PHE A 61 -3.17 -13.10 -4.51
CA PHE A 61 -3.88 -12.67 -3.30
C PHE A 61 -2.94 -12.32 -2.14
N SER A 62 -1.65 -12.66 -2.24
CA SER A 62 -0.63 -12.33 -1.25
C SER A 62 -1.07 -12.70 0.17
N ASN A 63 -0.83 -11.82 1.14
CA ASN A 63 -1.26 -11.95 2.52
C ASN A 63 -2.60 -11.25 2.82
N CYS A 64 -3.55 -11.17 1.88
CA CYS A 64 -4.84 -10.49 2.08
C CYS A 64 -5.61 -10.95 3.34
N GLN A 65 -5.60 -12.26 3.64
CA GLN A 65 -6.23 -12.82 4.84
C GLN A 65 -5.57 -12.33 6.15
N THR A 66 -4.27 -12.02 6.10
CA THR A 66 -3.57 -11.41 7.25
C THR A 66 -4.02 -9.96 7.43
N LEU A 67 -4.14 -9.21 6.31
CA LEU A 67 -4.65 -7.85 6.35
C LEU A 67 -6.10 -7.82 6.86
N GLN A 68 -6.95 -8.75 6.42
CA GLN A 68 -8.32 -8.89 6.94
C GLN A 68 -8.34 -8.96 8.46
N ARG A 69 -7.57 -9.88 9.05
CA ARG A 69 -7.53 -10.05 10.52
C ARG A 69 -7.05 -8.80 11.24
N ILE A 70 -5.98 -8.16 10.75
CA ILE A 70 -5.44 -6.94 11.38
C ILE A 70 -6.50 -5.82 11.39
N ASN A 71 -7.22 -5.64 10.29
CA ASN A 71 -8.24 -4.59 10.20
C ASN A 71 -9.54 -4.96 10.91
N GLU A 72 -9.87 -6.24 11.05
CA GLU A 72 -10.95 -6.69 11.95
C GLU A 72 -10.64 -6.37 13.42
N GLU A 73 -9.38 -6.51 13.85
CA GLU A 73 -8.94 -6.08 15.18
C GLU A 73 -9.01 -4.55 15.33
N LEU A 74 -8.62 -3.79 14.30
CA LEU A 74 -8.73 -2.32 14.29
C LEU A 74 -10.19 -1.88 14.41
N LEU A 75 -11.05 -2.43 13.57
CA LEU A 75 -12.48 -2.15 13.59
C LEU A 75 -13.08 -2.45 14.97
N ARG A 76 -12.77 -3.61 15.56
CA ARG A 76 -13.28 -3.97 16.89
C ARG A 76 -12.86 -2.97 17.96
N ALA A 77 -11.61 -2.50 17.92
CA ALA A 77 -11.13 -1.50 18.87
C ALA A 77 -11.86 -0.16 18.71
N LEU A 78 -12.16 0.25 17.47
CA LEU A 78 -12.94 1.47 17.18
C LEU A 78 -14.41 1.32 17.58
N GLU A 79 -15.06 0.19 17.29
CA GLU A 79 -16.46 -0.09 17.65
C GLU A 79 -16.67 -0.15 19.18
N LEU A 80 -15.70 -0.71 19.92
CA LEU A 80 -15.78 -0.75 21.39
C LEU A 80 -15.84 0.67 21.98
N SER A 81 -15.07 1.61 21.41
CA SER A 81 -15.10 3.00 21.86
C SER A 81 -16.44 3.69 21.61
N GLU A 82 -17.12 3.34 20.51
CA GLU A 82 -18.48 3.83 20.20
C GLU A 82 -19.51 3.23 21.15
N ALA A 83 -19.44 1.93 21.42
CA ALA A 83 -20.39 1.23 22.30
C ALA A 83 -20.32 1.69 23.76
N GLU A 84 -19.11 1.99 24.26
CA GLU A 84 -18.88 2.39 25.65
C GLU A 84 -19.06 3.91 25.88
N ASN A 85 -19.36 4.70 24.85
CA ASN A 85 -19.30 6.16 24.88
C ASN A 85 -17.99 6.69 25.48
N ALA A 86 -16.88 5.99 25.19
CA ALA A 86 -15.55 6.34 25.65
C ALA A 86 -15.00 7.54 24.88
N ASP A 87 -13.89 8.11 25.34
CA ASP A 87 -13.19 9.16 24.61
C ASP A 87 -12.67 8.61 23.27
N HIS A 88 -13.35 8.97 22.18
CA HIS A 88 -13.02 8.54 20.82
C HIS A 88 -11.57 8.86 20.44
N CYS A 89 -11.00 9.94 20.95
CA CYS A 89 -9.62 10.31 20.65
C CYS A 89 -8.63 9.35 21.34
N GLU A 90 -8.84 9.10 22.62
CA GLU A 90 -7.99 8.18 23.39
C GLU A 90 -8.05 6.76 22.82
N CYS A 91 -9.26 6.25 22.54
CA CYS A 91 -9.42 4.92 21.98
C CYS A 91 -8.84 4.79 20.56
N THR A 92 -9.03 5.80 19.71
CA THR A 92 -8.43 5.81 18.36
C THR A 92 -6.91 5.80 18.45
N ALA A 93 -6.32 6.65 19.30
CA ALA A 93 -4.88 6.69 19.50
C ALA A 93 -4.34 5.34 20.01
N ALA A 94 -5.01 4.73 21.01
CA ALA A 94 -4.64 3.43 21.56
C ALA A 94 -4.74 2.30 20.52
N ALA A 95 -5.79 2.30 19.69
CA ALA A 95 -5.99 1.31 18.64
C ALA A 95 -4.86 1.37 17.60
N PHE A 96 -4.54 2.57 17.10
CA PHE A 96 -3.44 2.75 16.14
C PHE A 96 -2.07 2.49 16.77
N ALA A 97 -1.81 2.92 18.02
CA ALA A 97 -0.55 2.60 18.70
C ALA A 97 -0.34 1.08 18.84
N THR A 98 -1.40 0.34 19.17
CA THR A 98 -1.36 -1.13 19.32
C THR A 98 -1.18 -1.84 17.98
N LEU A 99 -1.83 -1.36 16.91
CA LEU A 99 -1.90 -2.06 15.63
C LEU A 99 -0.86 -1.61 14.60
N SER A 100 -0.29 -0.42 14.74
CA SER A 100 0.76 0.11 13.85
C SER A 100 1.91 -0.88 13.59
N PRO A 101 2.46 -1.61 14.58
CA PRO A 101 3.51 -2.60 14.32
C PRO A 101 3.08 -3.72 13.36
N TYR A 102 1.80 -4.12 13.40
CA TYR A 102 1.22 -5.17 12.56
C TYR A 102 0.87 -4.67 11.17
N LEU A 103 0.53 -3.39 11.01
CA LEU A 103 0.29 -2.76 9.71
C LEU A 103 1.52 -2.77 8.78
N ARG A 104 2.72 -3.09 9.30
CA ARG A 104 3.89 -3.44 8.46
C ARG A 104 3.63 -4.64 7.53
N ALA A 105 2.64 -5.49 7.82
CA ALA A 105 2.22 -6.57 6.93
C ALA A 105 1.78 -6.08 5.54
N TYR A 106 1.37 -4.81 5.42
CA TYR A 106 1.08 -4.20 4.11
C TYR A 106 2.32 -4.13 3.21
N SER A 107 3.55 -4.16 3.76
CA SER A 107 4.77 -4.17 2.93
C SER A 107 4.80 -5.37 2.00
N THR A 108 4.40 -6.56 2.47
CA THR A 108 4.35 -7.77 1.66
C THR A 108 3.31 -7.65 0.56
N TYR A 109 2.13 -7.13 0.90
CA TYR A 109 1.02 -6.97 -0.05
C TYR A 109 1.36 -5.94 -1.13
N CYS A 110 1.75 -4.74 -0.72
CA CYS A 110 2.02 -3.62 -1.63
C CYS A 110 3.23 -3.90 -2.53
N ALA A 111 4.31 -4.50 -2.02
CA ALA A 111 5.48 -4.83 -2.83
C ALA A 111 5.19 -5.88 -3.91
N ASN A 112 4.16 -6.70 -3.71
CA ASN A 112 3.73 -7.75 -4.63
C ASN A 112 2.60 -7.30 -5.58
N PHE A 113 2.00 -6.12 -5.35
CA PHE A 113 0.76 -5.71 -6.01
C PHE A 113 0.87 -5.65 -7.55
N VAL A 114 1.95 -5.08 -8.09
CA VAL A 114 2.16 -5.00 -9.55
C VAL A 114 2.22 -6.40 -10.16
N GLN A 115 3.04 -7.29 -9.59
CA GLN A 115 3.18 -8.66 -10.04
C GLN A 115 1.86 -9.44 -9.94
N ALA A 116 1.09 -9.22 -8.88
CA ALA A 116 -0.24 -9.80 -8.69
C ALA A 116 -1.18 -9.43 -9.83
N THR A 117 -1.24 -8.14 -10.20
CA THR A 117 -2.12 -7.65 -11.26
C THR A 117 -1.71 -8.15 -12.64
N GLU A 118 -0.41 -8.15 -12.96
CA GLU A 118 0.10 -8.65 -14.24
C GLU A 118 -0.16 -10.16 -14.40
N LEU A 119 0.08 -10.94 -13.34
CA LEU A 119 -0.17 -12.38 -13.36
C LEU A 119 -1.67 -12.67 -13.48
N LEU A 120 -2.52 -11.93 -12.78
CA LEU A 120 -3.97 -12.07 -12.88
C LEU A 120 -4.43 -11.82 -14.32
N GLU A 121 -4.02 -10.72 -14.94
CA GLU A 121 -4.37 -10.41 -16.33
C GLU A 121 -3.90 -11.51 -17.29
N PHE A 122 -2.65 -11.94 -17.17
CA PHE A 122 -2.10 -13.03 -17.97
C PHE A 122 -2.91 -14.33 -17.84
N LEU A 123 -3.28 -14.71 -16.61
CA LEU A 123 -4.03 -15.94 -16.36
C LEU A 123 -5.47 -15.84 -16.85
N ARG A 124 -6.13 -14.67 -16.75
CA ARG A 124 -7.45 -14.46 -17.32
C ARG A 124 -7.46 -14.60 -18.84
N HIS A 125 -6.40 -14.15 -19.50
CA HIS A 125 -6.25 -14.35 -20.95
C HIS A 125 -6.01 -15.81 -21.35
N ARG A 126 -5.31 -16.58 -20.52
CA ARG A 126 -4.93 -17.97 -20.83
C ARG A 126 -5.91 -19.03 -20.34
N ASN A 127 -6.66 -18.76 -19.29
CA ASN A 127 -7.55 -19.70 -18.65
C ASN A 127 -8.99 -19.17 -18.64
N GLN A 128 -9.78 -19.59 -19.64
CA GLN A 128 -11.18 -19.16 -19.79
C GLN A 128 -12.07 -19.59 -18.62
N ALA A 129 -11.78 -20.74 -17.99
CA ALA A 129 -12.52 -21.20 -16.83
C ALA A 129 -12.26 -20.31 -15.60
N LEU A 130 -11.01 -19.87 -15.41
CA LEU A 130 -10.66 -18.91 -14.37
C LEU A 130 -11.32 -17.56 -14.63
N ASP A 131 -11.27 -17.06 -15.86
CA ASP A 131 -11.92 -15.80 -16.22
C ASP A 131 -13.43 -15.84 -16.02
N ALA A 132 -14.09 -16.95 -16.37
CA ALA A 132 -15.52 -17.13 -16.11
C ALA A 132 -15.85 -17.19 -14.61
N LEU A 133 -15.03 -17.88 -13.81
CA LEU A 133 -15.17 -17.93 -12.36
C LEU A 133 -15.05 -16.54 -11.74
N LEU A 134 -14.00 -15.79 -12.12
CA LEU A 134 -13.79 -14.43 -11.64
C LEU A 134 -14.92 -13.50 -12.08
N LYS A 135 -15.40 -13.59 -13.33
CA LYS A 135 -16.56 -12.81 -13.80
C LYS A 135 -17.83 -13.09 -12.99
N GLY A 136 -18.03 -14.34 -12.59
CA GLY A 136 -19.13 -14.71 -11.68
C GLY A 136 -19.02 -14.01 -10.33
N ALA A 137 -17.84 -14.08 -9.71
CA ALA A 137 -17.56 -13.37 -8.45
C ALA A 137 -17.69 -11.85 -8.59
N GLU A 138 -17.23 -11.28 -9.70
CA GLU A 138 -17.33 -9.83 -10.00
C GLU A 138 -18.78 -9.39 -10.15
N ALA A 139 -19.63 -10.19 -10.79
CA ALA A 139 -21.05 -9.91 -10.93
C ALA A 139 -21.79 -9.96 -9.60
N GLU A 140 -21.44 -10.92 -8.72
CA GLU A 140 -22.03 -11.04 -7.38
C GLU A 140 -21.58 -9.90 -6.45
N ALA A 141 -20.29 -9.58 -6.45
CA ALA A 141 -19.71 -8.53 -5.61
C ALA A 141 -19.99 -7.11 -6.12
N GLY A 142 -20.38 -6.95 -7.39
CA GLY A 142 -20.54 -5.64 -8.03
C GLY A 142 -19.23 -4.86 -8.20
N GLN A 143 -18.09 -5.52 -8.03
CA GLN A 143 -16.75 -4.95 -8.08
C GLN A 143 -15.82 -5.87 -8.88
N THR A 144 -14.87 -5.29 -9.61
CA THR A 144 -13.91 -6.10 -10.38
C THR A 144 -12.85 -6.69 -9.46
N THR A 145 -12.25 -7.82 -9.86
CA THR A 145 -11.16 -8.44 -9.09
C THR A 145 -10.01 -7.45 -8.90
N GLY A 146 -9.68 -6.68 -9.95
CA GLY A 146 -8.67 -5.63 -9.89
C GLY A 146 -9.03 -4.50 -8.92
N SER A 147 -10.30 -4.03 -8.90
CA SER A 147 -10.73 -2.99 -7.97
C SER A 147 -10.71 -3.48 -6.51
N MET A 148 -10.94 -4.76 -6.26
CA MET A 148 -10.81 -5.33 -4.92
C MET A 148 -9.35 -5.41 -4.47
N LEU A 149 -8.46 -5.87 -5.37
CA LEU A 149 -7.03 -6.05 -5.05
C LEU A 149 -6.29 -4.74 -4.73
N ILE A 150 -6.71 -3.60 -5.29
CA ILE A 150 -6.07 -2.29 -5.03
C ILE A 150 -6.49 -1.66 -3.69
N LYS A 151 -7.63 -2.07 -3.11
CA LYS A 151 -8.17 -1.46 -1.88
C LYS A 151 -7.18 -1.43 -0.71
N PRO A 152 -6.38 -2.48 -0.42
CA PRO A 152 -5.40 -2.40 0.66
C PRO A 152 -4.33 -1.34 0.45
N VAL A 153 -3.84 -1.19 -0.79
CA VAL A 153 -2.89 -0.13 -1.14
C VAL A 153 -3.52 1.25 -0.88
N GLN A 154 -4.78 1.42 -1.28
CA GLN A 154 -5.52 2.67 -1.07
C GLN A 154 -5.78 2.95 0.41
N ARG A 155 -6.21 1.95 1.20
CA ARG A 155 -6.57 2.14 2.62
C ARG A 155 -5.37 2.59 3.44
N LEU A 156 -4.20 1.98 3.24
CA LEU A 156 -2.99 2.39 3.94
C LEU A 156 -2.68 3.88 3.76
N CYS A 157 -2.91 4.41 2.55
CA CYS A 157 -2.73 5.83 2.26
C CYS A 157 -3.80 6.74 2.87
N LYS A 158 -4.95 6.19 3.32
CA LYS A 158 -6.04 6.97 3.93
C LYS A 158 -5.84 7.23 5.42
N TYR A 159 -5.23 6.30 6.16
CA TYR A 159 -5.05 6.48 7.61
C TYR A 159 -4.31 7.77 7.99
N PRO A 160 -3.18 8.15 7.35
CA PRO A 160 -2.51 9.41 7.67
C PRO A 160 -3.37 10.66 7.37
N LEU A 161 -4.27 10.58 6.41
CA LEU A 161 -5.17 11.69 6.06
C LEU A 161 -6.27 11.87 7.12
N LEU A 162 -6.91 10.76 7.51
CA LEU A 162 -7.98 10.75 8.52
C LEU A 162 -7.45 11.20 9.89
N LEU A 163 -6.28 10.68 10.32
CA LEU A 163 -5.67 11.08 11.59
C LEU A 163 -5.20 12.54 11.56
N ARG A 164 -4.64 13.03 10.44
CA ARG A 164 -4.30 14.45 10.29
C ARG A 164 -5.54 15.34 10.40
N ASP A 165 -6.65 14.93 9.79
CA ASP A 165 -7.89 15.69 9.82
C ASP A 165 -8.47 15.73 11.25
N LEU A 166 -8.34 14.64 12.04
CA LEU A 166 -8.62 14.65 13.49
C LEU A 166 -7.73 15.64 14.25
N VAL A 167 -6.40 15.59 14.06
CA VAL A 167 -5.47 16.55 14.69
C VAL A 167 -5.89 17.98 14.37
N ALA A 168 -6.26 18.28 13.12
CA ALA A 168 -6.64 19.63 12.70
C ALA A 168 -7.93 20.15 13.37
N LYS A 169 -8.76 19.27 13.93
CA LYS A 169 -10.02 19.62 14.63
C LYS A 169 -9.87 19.66 16.15
N LEU A 170 -8.78 19.14 16.70
CA LEU A 170 -8.55 19.10 18.15
C LEU A 170 -7.79 20.35 18.64
N PRO A 171 -8.21 20.97 19.75
CA PRO A 171 -7.44 22.04 20.40
C PRO A 171 -6.12 21.49 20.97
N ASP A 172 -5.18 22.37 21.27
CA ASP A 172 -3.93 21.96 21.93
C ASP A 172 -4.24 21.31 23.29
N GLY A 173 -3.66 20.13 23.52
CA GLY A 173 -3.90 19.35 24.73
C GLY A 173 -3.66 17.85 24.54
N PRO A 174 -3.95 17.04 25.57
CA PRO A 174 -3.60 15.62 25.60
C PRO A 174 -4.20 14.79 24.45
N GLN A 175 -5.45 15.07 24.06
CA GLN A 175 -6.12 14.36 22.96
C GLN A 175 -5.43 14.61 21.61
N ARG A 176 -5.05 15.87 21.35
CA ARG A 176 -4.31 16.25 20.14
C ARG A 176 -2.95 15.58 20.11
N GLU A 177 -2.23 15.58 21.24
CA GLU A 177 -0.93 14.90 21.37
C GLU A 177 -1.04 13.39 21.12
N ALA A 178 -2.04 12.73 21.70
CA ALA A 178 -2.27 11.30 21.52
C ALA A 178 -2.55 10.93 20.05
N ILE A 179 -3.42 11.68 19.38
CA ILE A 179 -3.71 11.47 17.95
C ILE A 179 -2.50 11.84 17.08
N SER A 180 -1.73 12.88 17.43
CA SER A 180 -0.48 13.23 16.74
C SER A 180 0.54 12.11 16.81
N HIS A 181 0.70 11.44 17.96
CA HIS A 181 1.57 10.27 18.08
C HIS A 181 1.11 9.13 17.18
N ALA A 182 -0.19 8.80 17.18
CA ALA A 182 -0.76 7.79 16.29
C ALA A 182 -0.57 8.14 14.80
N LEU A 183 -0.66 9.44 14.45
CA LEU A 183 -0.38 9.93 13.10
C LEU A 183 1.07 9.71 12.69
N ASP A 184 2.03 9.97 13.58
CA ASP A 184 3.45 9.78 13.30
C ASP A 184 3.82 8.29 13.17
N ASP A 185 3.22 7.42 13.99
CA ASP A 185 3.36 5.98 13.87
C ASP A 185 2.85 5.47 12.51
N ILE A 186 1.65 5.89 12.08
CA ILE A 186 1.11 5.42 10.81
C ILE A 186 1.86 5.98 9.60
N ARG A 187 2.39 7.21 9.69
CA ARG A 187 3.27 7.79 8.67
C ARG A 187 4.54 6.96 8.55
N THR A 188 5.15 6.61 9.68
CA THR A 188 6.34 5.75 9.71
C THR A 188 6.06 4.40 9.06
N VAL A 189 4.89 3.79 9.31
CA VAL A 189 4.48 2.54 8.64
C VAL A 189 4.32 2.75 7.13
N ALA A 190 3.62 3.80 6.70
CA ALA A 190 3.41 4.08 5.29
C ALA A 190 4.73 4.32 4.54
N GLU A 191 5.66 5.06 5.14
CA GLU A 191 7.02 5.27 4.61
C GLU A 191 7.79 3.96 4.49
N GLN A 192 7.77 3.12 5.53
CA GLN A 192 8.42 1.80 5.51
C GLN A 192 7.85 0.88 4.41
N VAL A 193 6.52 0.90 4.23
CA VAL A 193 5.86 0.15 3.15
C VAL A 193 6.28 0.69 1.79
N ASN A 194 6.31 2.02 1.62
CA ASN A 194 6.73 2.64 0.37
C ASN A 194 8.18 2.33 0.00
N GLU A 195 9.11 2.41 0.97
CA GLU A 195 10.50 2.01 0.72
C GLU A 195 10.64 0.52 0.38
N ARG A 196 9.84 -0.35 1.02
CA ARG A 196 9.80 -1.78 0.66
C ARG A 196 9.29 -2.04 -0.76
N VAL A 197 8.31 -1.27 -1.22
CA VAL A 197 7.82 -1.32 -2.60
C VAL A 197 8.93 -0.88 -3.55
N ARG A 198 9.55 0.27 -3.30
CA ARG A 198 10.66 0.79 -4.12
C ARG A 198 11.83 -0.19 -4.20
N ASP A 199 12.20 -0.83 -3.08
CA ASP A 199 13.24 -1.85 -3.06
C ASP A 199 12.86 -3.09 -3.88
N ALA A 200 11.60 -3.51 -3.85
CA ALA A 200 11.12 -4.64 -4.65
C ALA A 200 11.16 -4.32 -6.15
N GLU A 201 10.66 -3.15 -6.55
CA GLU A 201 10.71 -2.66 -7.94
C GLU A 201 12.14 -2.52 -8.44
N GLY A 202 13.01 -1.90 -7.64
CA GLY A 202 14.43 -1.74 -7.96
C GLY A 202 15.15 -3.08 -8.12
N ARG A 203 14.84 -4.09 -7.28
CA ARG A 203 15.37 -5.44 -7.43
C ARG A 203 14.87 -6.14 -8.69
N ALA A 204 13.57 -6.05 -8.98
CA ALA A 204 13.00 -6.62 -10.19
C ALA A 204 13.65 -6.01 -11.45
N ARG A 205 13.88 -4.69 -11.44
CA ARG A 205 14.58 -4.00 -12.52
C ARG A 205 16.04 -4.46 -12.67
N LEU A 206 16.76 -4.63 -11.56
CA LEU A 206 18.14 -5.15 -11.59
C LEU A 206 18.23 -6.56 -12.16
N LEU A 207 17.27 -7.43 -11.83
CA LEU A 207 17.20 -8.79 -12.40
C LEU A 207 17.01 -8.73 -13.92
N ALA A 208 16.06 -7.92 -14.39
CA ALA A 208 15.82 -7.74 -15.83
C ALA A 208 17.07 -7.21 -16.54
N LEU A 209 17.77 -6.22 -15.95
CA LEU A 209 19.02 -5.69 -16.50
C LEU A 209 20.15 -6.73 -16.50
N ALA A 210 20.26 -7.54 -15.44
CA ALA A 210 21.26 -8.60 -15.36
C ALA A 210 21.08 -9.64 -16.45
N GLU A 211 19.84 -10.02 -16.76
CA GLU A 211 19.52 -10.91 -17.88
C GLU A 211 19.80 -10.26 -19.23
N MET A 212 19.34 -9.02 -19.43
CA MET A 212 19.53 -8.30 -20.69
C MET A 212 21.01 -8.04 -21.02
N LEU A 213 21.84 -7.80 -20.00
CA LEU A 213 23.25 -7.46 -20.14
C LEU A 213 24.18 -8.67 -19.98
N ASP A 214 23.64 -9.85 -19.62
CA ASP A 214 24.40 -11.03 -19.21
C ASP A 214 25.42 -10.73 -18.08
N ARG A 215 24.95 -9.99 -17.06
CA ARG A 215 25.76 -9.46 -15.95
C ARG A 215 25.19 -9.87 -14.59
N GLN A 216 25.55 -11.07 -14.15
CA GLN A 216 25.10 -11.61 -12.85
C GLN A 216 25.62 -10.83 -11.64
N ASP A 217 26.72 -10.09 -11.78
CA ASP A 217 27.26 -9.24 -10.72
C ASP A 217 26.38 -8.03 -10.40
N LEU A 218 25.34 -7.76 -11.21
CA LEU A 218 24.29 -6.78 -10.90
C LEU A 218 23.35 -7.24 -9.79
N VAL A 219 23.30 -8.54 -9.50
CA VAL A 219 22.36 -9.13 -8.55
C VAL A 219 23.16 -9.65 -7.36
N VAL A 220 23.48 -8.76 -6.43
CA VAL A 220 24.17 -9.10 -5.18
C VAL A 220 23.39 -8.58 -3.96
N PRO A 221 23.46 -9.29 -2.81
CA PRO A 221 22.88 -8.79 -1.57
C PRO A 221 23.36 -7.36 -1.28
N ALA A 222 22.45 -6.48 -0.87
CA ALA A 222 22.65 -5.05 -0.60
C ALA A 222 22.80 -4.10 -1.82
N ARG A 223 22.74 -4.59 -3.06
CA ARG A 223 22.66 -3.69 -4.22
C ARG A 223 21.22 -3.20 -4.43
N SER A 224 21.05 -1.89 -4.50
CA SER A 224 19.77 -1.22 -4.83
C SER A 224 19.96 -0.31 -6.02
N LEU A 225 19.05 -0.36 -6.98
CA LEU A 225 18.97 0.60 -8.08
C LEU A 225 18.49 1.94 -7.52
N LEU A 226 19.30 2.98 -7.66
CA LEU A 226 18.97 4.34 -7.20
C LEU A 226 18.36 5.18 -8.32
N SER A 227 18.87 5.03 -9.53
CA SER A 227 18.43 5.79 -10.70
C SER A 227 18.85 5.10 -11.99
N GLU A 228 18.00 5.24 -13.00
CA GLU A 228 18.24 4.85 -14.39
C GLU A 228 18.05 6.10 -15.26
N VAL A 229 19.03 6.42 -16.10
CA VAL A 229 19.02 7.63 -16.94
C VAL A 229 19.56 7.31 -18.33
N ASP A 230 18.84 7.79 -19.34
CA ASP A 230 19.28 7.82 -20.73
C ASP A 230 20.24 8.98 -20.94
N LEU A 231 21.52 8.68 -21.21
CA LEU A 231 22.54 9.69 -21.46
C LEU A 231 22.93 9.71 -22.94
N GLU A 232 23.14 10.91 -23.48
CA GLU A 232 23.81 11.07 -24.78
C GLU A 232 25.28 11.37 -24.56
N ALA A 233 26.14 10.38 -24.80
CA ALA A 233 27.58 10.51 -24.68
C ALA A 233 28.19 10.98 -26.00
N SER A 234 28.79 12.16 -26.00
CA SER A 234 29.61 12.65 -27.12
C SER A 234 31.07 12.26 -26.92
N ARG A 235 31.65 11.43 -27.80
CA ARG A 235 33.10 11.18 -27.82
C ARG A 235 33.82 12.30 -28.56
N MET A 236 34.67 13.05 -27.87
CA MET A 236 35.68 13.88 -28.53
C MET A 236 36.91 13.02 -28.85
N HIS A 237 37.19 12.80 -30.14
CA HIS A 237 38.47 12.23 -30.56
C HIS A 237 39.57 13.31 -30.44
N GLY A 238 40.72 12.91 -29.89
CA GLY A 238 41.68 13.80 -29.22
C GLY A 238 42.48 14.77 -30.09
N MET A 239 43.33 15.50 -29.36
CA MET A 239 44.41 16.42 -29.75
C MET A 239 45.00 16.21 -31.16
N HIS A 240 44.33 16.69 -32.20
CA HIS A 240 44.95 17.31 -33.37
C HIS A 240 43.88 18.15 -34.04
N ALA A 241 44.12 19.46 -34.07
CA ALA A 241 43.19 20.46 -34.58
C ALA A 241 43.07 20.38 -36.11
N SER A 242 42.29 19.42 -36.61
CA SER A 242 41.54 19.53 -37.87
C SER A 242 40.68 18.28 -38.04
N MET A 243 39.36 18.46 -38.07
CA MET A 243 38.30 17.46 -38.26
C MET A 243 37.82 16.73 -36.99
N SER A 244 37.10 17.45 -36.10
CA SER A 244 36.34 16.81 -35.02
C SER A 244 35.01 16.25 -35.55
N GLY A 245 34.96 14.94 -35.84
CA GLY A 245 33.69 14.23 -35.96
C GLY A 245 33.08 14.03 -34.58
N LYS A 246 31.95 14.69 -34.27
CA LYS A 246 31.17 14.40 -33.06
C LYS A 246 30.35 13.14 -33.31
N SER A 247 30.74 12.00 -32.74
CA SER A 247 29.86 10.84 -32.65
C SER A 247 29.09 10.91 -31.33
N SER A 248 27.76 11.08 -31.41
CA SER A 248 26.87 10.92 -30.26
C SER A 248 26.47 9.45 -30.14
N THR A 249 26.55 8.88 -28.94
CA THR A 249 26.11 7.51 -28.64
C THR A 249 25.17 7.58 -27.46
N ARG A 250 23.99 6.99 -27.57
CA ARG A 250 23.11 6.80 -26.41
C ARG A 250 23.72 5.75 -25.48
N VAL A 251 23.72 6.04 -24.19
CA VAL A 251 24.30 5.22 -23.13
C VAL A 251 23.28 5.15 -22.00
N PHE A 252 22.90 3.94 -21.62
CA PHE A 252 22.06 3.73 -20.44
C PHE A 252 22.97 3.69 -19.21
N SER A 253 22.71 4.57 -18.25
CA SER A 253 23.48 4.62 -17.01
C SER A 253 22.61 4.31 -15.81
N PHE A 254 23.15 3.48 -14.91
CA PHE A 254 22.48 3.02 -13.72
C PHE A 254 23.35 3.35 -12.50
N LEU A 255 22.76 4.05 -11.54
CA LEU A 255 23.41 4.32 -10.27
C LEU A 255 22.96 3.26 -9.26
N CYS A 256 23.91 2.53 -8.69
CA CYS A 256 23.66 1.62 -7.58
C CYS A 256 24.34 2.16 -6.31
N ARG A 257 23.79 1.83 -5.13
CA ARG A 257 24.31 2.29 -3.82
C ARG A 257 25.78 1.89 -3.55
N SER A 258 26.36 1.00 -4.34
CA SER A 258 27.76 0.53 -4.24
C SER A 258 28.60 0.67 -5.52
N SER A 259 28.04 1.16 -6.64
CA SER A 259 28.75 1.31 -7.92
C SER A 259 27.93 2.08 -8.96
N SER A 260 28.58 2.80 -9.87
CA SER A 260 27.95 3.31 -11.10
C SER A 260 28.29 2.38 -12.28
N LEU A 261 27.29 2.01 -13.09
CA LEU A 261 27.48 1.25 -14.32
C LEU A 261 26.87 1.99 -15.50
N SER A 262 27.59 2.01 -16.62
CA SER A 262 27.12 2.56 -17.89
C SER A 262 27.26 1.50 -18.98
N THR A 263 26.20 1.28 -19.74
CA THR A 263 26.18 0.38 -20.90
C THR A 263 25.82 1.15 -22.17
N ARG A 264 26.41 0.73 -23.29
CA ARG A 264 26.13 1.29 -24.63
C ARG A 264 25.00 0.55 -25.30
#